data_AF-A0AAU4XGE6-F1
#
_entry.id   AF-A0AAU4XGE6-F1
#
_cell.length_a   1.000
_cell.length_b   1.000
_cell.length_c   1.000
_cell.angle_alpha   90.00
_cell.angle_beta   90.00
_cell.angle_gamma   90.00
#
_symmetry.space_group_name_H-M   'P 1'
#
loop_
_entity.id
_entity.type
_entity.pdbx_description
1 polymer ?
#
loop_
_entity_poly.entity_id
_entity_poly.type
_entity_poly.pdbx_seq_one_letter_code
_entity_poly.pdbx_strand_id
1 'polypeptide(L)'
;MRDPRMSAIGKGLKRRGRLMAEAVRPPRRILDGVPSPRSPEGTDGLPYVAPPAPRLVDSPVFVLSSVRSGSTLLRVLLNSHSQIRAPHEMHLRTVHVHLSRDFTAEAMRALELDKDELEHALWDRLLHLELTRSGKRIIVDKTSPNTLVWPRLHRCWPSARYRTLAH
;
A
#
# COMPACT_ATOMS: atom_id res chain seq x y z
N MET A 1 30.33 -42.85 7.03
CA MET A 1 29.40 -43.77 7.71
C MET A 1 28.66 -42.97 8.78
N ARG A 2 27.34 -42.73 8.64
CA ARG A 2 26.58 -41.81 9.50
C ARG A 2 26.11 -42.54 10.77
N ASP A 3 26.42 -42.01 11.95
CA ASP A 3 26.17 -42.67 13.24
C ASP A 3 24.64 -42.84 13.50
N PRO A 4 24.14 -44.09 13.65
CA PRO A 4 22.74 -44.37 13.87
C PRO A 4 22.17 -43.78 15.18
N ARG A 5 23.01 -43.44 16.17
CA ARG A 5 22.58 -42.85 17.45
C ARG A 5 22.08 -41.40 17.29
N MET A 6 22.65 -40.63 16.36
CA MET A 6 22.22 -39.24 16.11
C MET A 6 20.84 -39.16 15.44
N SER A 7 20.46 -40.17 14.64
CA SER A 7 19.15 -40.25 13.97
C SER A 7 18.02 -40.52 14.97
N ALA A 8 18.28 -41.33 16.01
CA ALA A 8 17.31 -41.64 17.07
C ALA A 8 17.00 -40.40 17.94
N ILE A 9 18.01 -39.59 18.26
CA ILE A 9 17.86 -38.35 19.03
C ILE A 9 17.01 -37.32 18.25
N GLY A 10 17.24 -37.18 16.94
CA GLY A 10 16.47 -36.27 16.08
C GLY A 10 14.98 -36.62 15.96
N LYS A 11 14.63 -37.92 15.97
CA LYS A 11 13.23 -38.38 15.98
C LYS A 11 12.54 -38.06 17.31
N GLY A 12 13.27 -38.23 18.43
CA GLY A 12 12.76 -37.90 19.77
C GLY A 12 12.43 -36.42 19.94
N LEU A 13 13.27 -35.53 19.41
CA LEU A 13 13.07 -34.08 19.50
C LEU A 13 11.89 -33.60 18.62
N LYS A 14 11.75 -34.14 17.41
CA LYS A 14 10.59 -33.85 16.53
C LYS A 14 9.26 -34.28 17.15
N ARG A 15 9.22 -35.46 17.80
CA ARG A 15 8.01 -35.96 18.46
C ARG A 15 7.61 -35.09 19.64
N ARG A 16 8.58 -34.66 20.46
CA ARG A 16 8.32 -33.75 21.59
C ARG A 16 7.88 -32.35 21.14
N GLY A 17 8.48 -31.81 20.08
CA GLY A 17 8.04 -30.54 19.50
C GLY A 17 6.59 -30.59 19.00
N ARG A 18 6.16 -31.71 18.41
CA ARG A 18 4.77 -31.90 17.96
C ARG A 18 3.79 -31.94 19.13
N LEU A 19 4.13 -32.64 20.21
CA LEU A 19 3.28 -32.74 21.40
C LEU A 19 3.15 -31.41 22.13
N MET A 20 4.21 -30.60 22.18
CA MET A 20 4.15 -29.25 22.75
C MET A 20 3.32 -28.29 21.88
N ALA A 21 3.42 -28.39 20.55
CA ALA A 21 2.57 -27.63 19.64
C ALA A 21 1.09 -28.02 19.76
N GLU A 22 0.79 -29.27 20.12
CA GLU A 22 -0.56 -29.77 20.34
C GLU A 22 -1.14 -29.31 21.70
N ALA A 23 -0.28 -29.18 22.72
CA ALA A 23 -0.66 -28.72 24.07
C ALA A 23 -0.92 -27.20 24.17
N VAL A 24 -0.36 -26.39 23.27
CA VAL A 24 -0.54 -24.92 23.25
C VAL A 24 -1.66 -24.50 22.29
N ARG A 25 -2.35 -25.45 21.64
CA ARG A 25 -3.50 -25.15 20.80
C ARG A 25 -4.67 -24.66 21.66
N PRO A 26 -5.25 -23.47 21.36
CA PRO A 26 -6.43 -23.01 22.07
C PRO A 26 -7.58 -24.01 21.86
N PRO A 27 -8.46 -24.21 22.86
CA PRO A 27 -9.55 -25.16 22.75
C PRO A 27 -10.45 -24.77 21.57
N ARG A 28 -10.59 -25.69 20.61
CA ARG A 28 -11.57 -25.56 19.53
C ARG A 28 -12.96 -25.64 20.15
N ARG A 29 -13.56 -24.48 20.38
CA ARG A 29 -14.99 -24.37 20.65
C ARG A 29 -15.68 -24.81 19.36
N ILE A 30 -16.32 -25.98 19.40
CA ILE A 30 -17.23 -26.43 18.35
C ILE A 30 -18.42 -25.47 18.39
N LEU A 31 -18.36 -24.44 17.54
CA LEU A 31 -19.50 -23.61 17.18
C LEU A 31 -19.99 -24.14 15.83
N ASP A 32 -20.70 -25.27 15.88
CA ASP A 32 -21.47 -25.76 14.76
C ASP A 32 -22.60 -24.76 14.48
N GLY A 33 -22.36 -23.78 13.60
CA GLY A 33 -23.42 -22.85 13.20
C GLY A 33 -22.99 -21.53 12.57
N VAL A 34 -21.72 -21.16 12.59
CA VAL A 34 -21.25 -20.00 11.82
C VAL A 34 -20.60 -20.52 10.54
N PRO A 35 -21.14 -20.21 9.34
CA PRO A 35 -20.44 -20.52 8.11
C PRO A 35 -19.08 -19.83 8.20
N SER A 36 -18.00 -20.60 8.12
CA SER A 36 -16.69 -20.03 7.81
C SER A 36 -16.89 -19.18 6.56
N PRO A 37 -16.46 -17.91 6.52
CA PRO A 37 -16.51 -17.14 5.28
C PRO A 37 -15.86 -18.02 4.23
N ARG A 38 -16.62 -18.39 3.18
CA ARG A 38 -16.03 -19.04 2.03
C ARG A 38 -14.86 -18.14 1.66
N SER A 39 -13.65 -18.71 1.59
CA SER A 39 -12.60 -18.09 0.81
C SER A 39 -13.26 -17.69 -0.51
N PRO A 40 -13.13 -16.44 -0.96
CA PRO A 40 -13.46 -16.16 -2.33
C PRO A 40 -12.37 -16.87 -3.14
N GLU A 41 -12.57 -18.17 -3.41
CA GLU A 41 -12.24 -18.73 -4.71
C GLU A 41 -13.13 -17.98 -5.71
N GLY A 42 -12.76 -16.72 -5.94
CA GLY A 42 -13.37 -15.86 -6.92
C GLY A 42 -12.89 -16.32 -8.29
N THR A 43 -13.81 -16.91 -9.03
CA THR A 43 -14.14 -16.52 -10.42
C THR A 43 -12.95 -16.15 -11.33
N ASP A 44 -12.72 -17.01 -12.32
CA ASP A 44 -11.99 -16.77 -13.57
C ASP A 44 -10.46 -16.59 -13.52
N GLY A 45 -9.80 -16.80 -12.38
CA GLY A 45 -8.33 -16.79 -12.29
C GLY A 45 -7.70 -15.40 -12.44
N LEU A 46 -8.52 -14.34 -12.40
CA LEU A 46 -8.03 -12.96 -12.40
C LEU A 46 -7.48 -12.59 -11.01
N PRO A 47 -6.38 -11.82 -10.94
CA PRO A 47 -5.85 -11.36 -9.66
C PRO A 47 -6.85 -10.42 -8.97
N TYR A 48 -7.08 -10.64 -7.68
CA TYR A 48 -7.91 -9.77 -6.84
C TYR A 48 -7.39 -8.33 -6.84
N VAL A 49 -8.30 -7.37 -7.00
CA VAL A 49 -8.04 -5.93 -6.93
C VAL A 49 -8.95 -5.33 -5.87
N ALA A 50 -8.38 -4.69 -4.86
CA ALA A 50 -9.14 -4.04 -3.80
C ALA A 50 -9.92 -2.83 -4.31
N PRO A 51 -11.13 -2.58 -3.77
CA PRO A 51 -11.86 -1.34 -4.00
C PRO A 51 -11.06 -0.14 -3.43
N PRO A 52 -11.16 1.07 -4.02
CA PRO A 52 -10.51 2.25 -3.46
C PRO A 52 -11.07 2.62 -2.09
N ALA A 53 -10.19 2.77 -1.09
CA ALA A 53 -10.58 3.26 0.22
C ALA A 53 -10.76 4.81 0.19
N PRO A 54 -11.52 5.39 1.15
CA PRO A 54 -11.65 6.83 1.27
C PRO A 54 -10.30 7.54 1.39
N ARG A 55 -10.18 8.72 0.77
CA ARG A 55 -8.98 9.56 0.77
C ARG A 55 -9.17 10.78 1.67
N LEU A 56 -8.14 11.14 2.42
CA LEU A 56 -8.07 12.37 3.21
C LEU A 56 -7.82 13.60 2.34
N VAL A 57 -7.20 13.41 1.17
CA VAL A 57 -7.03 14.45 0.16
C VAL A 57 -7.87 14.08 -1.06
N ASP A 58 -9.02 14.75 -1.23
CA ASP A 58 -9.96 14.41 -2.30
C ASP A 58 -9.41 14.71 -3.71
N SER A 59 -8.86 15.92 -3.92
CA SER A 59 -8.43 16.40 -5.25
C SER A 59 -7.00 16.98 -5.23
N PRO A 60 -5.96 16.15 -5.09
CA PRO A 60 -4.58 16.61 -5.25
C PRO A 60 -4.31 17.06 -6.70
N VAL A 61 -3.35 17.96 -6.86
CA VAL A 61 -2.91 18.43 -8.18
C VAL A 61 -1.58 17.80 -8.54
N PHE A 62 -1.47 17.24 -9.75
CA PHE A 62 -0.20 16.73 -10.27
C PHE A 62 0.27 17.54 -11.48
N VAL A 63 1.52 18.01 -11.42
CA VAL A 63 2.17 18.63 -12.59
C VAL A 63 2.93 17.54 -13.35
N LEU A 64 2.47 17.27 -14.56
CA LEU A 64 3.02 16.26 -15.46
C LEU A 64 3.87 16.96 -16.51
N SER A 65 5.15 16.61 -16.60
CA SER A 65 6.07 17.30 -17.49
C SER A 65 7.25 16.40 -17.87
N SER A 66 7.83 16.62 -19.05
CA SER A 66 9.17 16.11 -19.36
C SER A 66 10.23 16.75 -18.46
N VAL A 67 11.41 16.13 -18.36
CA VAL A 67 12.56 16.71 -17.67
C VAL A 67 13.00 17.98 -18.41
N ARG A 68 13.48 18.99 -17.67
CA ARG A 68 13.95 20.29 -18.20
C ARG A 68 12.88 21.20 -18.83
N SER A 69 11.60 20.90 -18.67
CA SER A 69 10.46 21.72 -19.13
C SER A 69 10.19 23.01 -18.34
N GLY A 70 11.01 23.35 -17.34
CA GLY A 70 10.73 24.47 -16.43
C GLY A 70 9.72 24.14 -15.31
N SER A 71 9.32 22.87 -15.14
CA SER A 71 8.37 22.44 -14.09
C SER A 71 8.84 22.72 -12.66
N THR A 72 10.16 22.81 -12.43
CA THR A 72 10.70 23.25 -11.14
C THR A 72 10.40 24.72 -10.85
N LEU A 73 10.48 25.61 -11.85
CA LEU A 73 10.12 27.01 -11.71
C LEU A 73 8.62 27.14 -11.43
N LEU A 74 7.78 26.44 -12.20
CA LEU A 74 6.33 26.42 -11.98
C LEU A 74 5.99 25.98 -10.55
N ARG A 75 6.61 24.90 -10.05
CA ARG A 75 6.44 24.44 -8.66
C ARG A 75 6.79 25.53 -7.64
N VAL A 76 7.89 26.25 -7.84
CA VAL A 76 8.30 27.36 -6.94
C VAL A 76 7.25 28.47 -6.94
N LEU A 77 6.78 28.89 -8.11
CA LEU A 77 5.73 29.91 -8.24
C LEU A 77 4.43 29.47 -7.55
N LEU A 78 4.00 28.23 -7.76
CA LEU A 78 2.83 27.66 -7.11
C LEU A 78 2.99 27.62 -5.58
N ASN A 79 4.18 27.27 -5.07
CA ASN A 79 4.40 27.18 -3.62
C ASN A 79 4.34 28.55 -2.91
N SER A 80 4.58 29.65 -3.63
CA SER A 80 4.46 31.02 -3.10
C SER A 80 3.01 31.47 -2.89
N HIS A 81 2.02 30.79 -3.49
CA HIS A 81 0.62 31.15 -3.34
C HIS A 81 0.11 30.83 -1.94
N SER A 82 -0.69 31.72 -1.34
CA SER A 82 -1.17 31.62 0.04
C SER A 82 -1.96 30.33 0.34
N GLN A 83 -2.65 29.79 -0.67
CA GLN A 83 -3.51 28.61 -0.54
C GLN A 83 -2.91 27.31 -1.11
N ILE A 84 -1.75 27.37 -1.79
CA ILE A 84 -1.17 26.22 -2.49
C ILE A 84 0.12 25.77 -1.80
N ARG A 85 0.15 24.50 -1.42
CA ARG A 85 1.33 23.79 -0.94
C ARG A 85 1.92 23.00 -2.12
N ALA A 86 3.09 23.42 -2.60
CA ALA A 86 3.82 22.70 -3.65
C ALA A 86 5.23 22.33 -3.11
N PRO A 87 5.35 21.22 -2.34
CA PRO A 87 6.60 20.80 -1.70
C PRO A 87 7.69 20.47 -2.73
N HIS A 88 8.87 20.08 -2.25
CA HIS A 88 9.84 19.38 -3.11
C HIS A 88 9.25 18.06 -3.62
N GLU A 89 9.86 17.47 -4.64
CA GLU A 89 9.33 16.24 -5.26
C GLU A 89 9.08 15.17 -4.19
N MET A 90 7.86 14.63 -4.14
CA MET A 90 7.48 13.68 -3.09
C MET A 90 7.85 12.24 -3.43
N HIS A 91 8.12 11.97 -4.70
CA HIS A 91 8.52 10.64 -5.18
C HIS A 91 7.59 9.51 -4.72
N LEU A 92 6.27 9.75 -4.69
CA LEU A 92 5.29 8.79 -4.16
C LEU A 92 5.48 7.37 -4.69
N ARG A 93 5.77 7.23 -5.99
CA ARG A 93 6.03 5.92 -6.63
C ARG A 93 7.11 5.07 -5.94
N THR A 94 8.10 5.70 -5.30
CA THR A 94 9.21 4.99 -4.62
C THR A 94 8.93 4.73 -3.14
N VAL A 95 7.76 5.13 -2.63
CA VAL A 95 7.32 4.85 -1.27
C VAL A 95 6.46 3.58 -1.30
N HIS A 96 6.95 2.52 -0.65
CA HIS A 96 6.38 1.18 -0.78
C HIS A 96 5.92 0.59 0.55
N VAL A 97 4.97 -0.34 0.47
CA VAL A 97 4.55 -1.20 1.58
C VAL A 97 5.10 -2.60 1.34
N HIS A 98 5.72 -3.19 2.36
CA HIS A 98 6.22 -4.55 2.31
C HIS A 98 5.42 -5.46 3.25
N LEU A 99 4.70 -6.43 2.69
CA LEU A 99 4.00 -7.47 3.44
C LEU A 99 4.96 -8.63 3.66
N SER A 100 5.48 -8.76 4.89
CA SER A 100 6.62 -9.64 5.20
C SER A 100 6.27 -11.12 5.35
N ARG A 101 4.98 -11.45 5.49
CA ARG A 101 4.50 -12.83 5.68
C ARG A 101 3.37 -13.11 4.70
N ASP A 102 3.29 -14.35 4.23
CA ASP A 102 2.29 -14.76 3.23
C ASP A 102 0.85 -14.58 3.74
N PHE A 103 0.62 -14.91 5.02
CA PHE A 103 -0.70 -14.74 5.64
C PHE A 103 -1.11 -13.26 5.78
N THR A 104 -0.17 -12.31 5.74
CA THR A 104 -0.48 -10.88 5.85
C THR A 104 -1.27 -10.42 4.62
N ALA A 105 -0.92 -10.89 3.43
CA ALA A 105 -1.65 -10.52 2.21
C ALA A 105 -3.10 -11.00 2.25
N GLU A 106 -3.34 -12.22 2.75
CA GLU A 106 -4.69 -12.77 2.91
C GLU A 106 -5.48 -12.05 4.00
N ALA A 107 -4.83 -11.74 5.14
CA ALA A 107 -5.45 -10.94 6.21
C ALA A 107 -5.84 -9.52 5.75
N MET A 108 -4.98 -8.86 4.97
CA MET A 108 -5.31 -7.53 4.43
C MET A 108 -6.39 -7.60 3.35
N ARG A 109 -6.39 -8.64 2.51
CA ARG A 109 -7.47 -8.89 1.55
C ARG A 109 -8.83 -9.05 2.25
N ALA A 110 -8.88 -9.71 3.41
CA ALA A 110 -10.10 -9.83 4.21
C ALA A 110 -10.59 -8.48 4.77
N LEU A 111 -9.74 -7.44 4.79
CA LEU A 111 -10.10 -6.06 5.10
C LEU A 111 -10.34 -5.21 3.85
N GLU A 112 -10.44 -5.83 2.68
CA GLU A 112 -10.54 -5.16 1.38
C GLU A 112 -9.33 -4.27 1.04
N LEU A 113 -8.14 -4.63 1.55
CA LEU A 113 -6.90 -3.90 1.32
C LEU A 113 -5.87 -4.80 0.62
N ASP A 114 -5.62 -4.55 -0.66
CA ASP A 114 -4.47 -5.15 -1.35
C ASP A 114 -3.20 -4.31 -1.12
N LYS A 115 -2.05 -4.79 -1.60
CA LYS A 115 -0.77 -4.07 -1.45
C LYS A 115 -0.82 -2.67 -2.09
N ASP A 116 -1.45 -2.54 -3.25
CA ASP A 116 -1.52 -1.27 -3.97
C ASP A 116 -2.36 -0.26 -3.19
N GLU A 117 -3.48 -0.70 -2.63
CA GLU A 117 -4.40 0.11 -1.84
C GLU A 117 -3.76 0.54 -0.50
N LEU A 118 -2.95 -0.34 0.12
CA LEU A 118 -2.13 0.03 1.28
C LEU A 118 -1.07 1.10 0.92
N GLU A 119 -0.40 0.97 -0.23
CA GLU A 119 0.52 1.99 -0.73
C GLU A 119 -0.21 3.31 -1.04
N HIS A 120 -1.42 3.24 -1.62
CA HIS A 120 -2.25 4.42 -1.90
C HIS A 120 -2.69 5.15 -0.62
N ALA A 121 -3.12 4.41 0.39
CA ALA A 121 -3.45 4.98 1.70
C ALA A 121 -2.23 5.65 2.36
N LEU A 122 -1.04 5.06 2.23
CA LEU A 122 0.21 5.67 2.68
C LEU A 122 0.51 6.97 1.93
N TRP A 123 0.41 6.96 0.60
CA TRP A 123 0.65 8.15 -0.22
C TRP A 123 -0.33 9.29 0.10
N ASP A 124 -1.61 8.98 0.27
CA ASP A 124 -2.63 9.93 0.69
C ASP A 124 -2.34 10.52 2.06
N ARG A 125 -1.90 9.68 3.01
CA ARG A 125 -1.49 10.17 4.32
C ARG A 125 -0.31 11.14 4.23
N LEU A 126 0.66 10.90 3.35
CA LEU A 126 1.77 11.83 3.13
C LEU A 126 1.30 13.19 2.60
N LEU A 127 0.41 13.20 1.59
CA LEU A 127 -0.16 14.44 1.05
C LEU A 127 -0.97 15.18 2.12
N HIS A 128 -1.78 14.46 2.89
CA HIS A 128 -2.56 15.03 3.97
C HIS A 128 -1.68 15.64 5.06
N LEU A 129 -0.60 14.96 5.47
CA LEU A 129 0.34 15.50 6.45
C LEU A 129 0.99 16.80 5.96
N GLU A 130 1.34 16.89 4.68
CA GLU A 130 1.89 18.13 4.10
C GLU A 130 0.85 19.26 4.07
N LEU A 131 -0.40 18.97 3.73
CA LEU A 131 -1.49 19.96 3.79
C LEU A 131 -1.69 20.47 5.22
N THR A 132 -1.89 19.54 6.17
CA THR A 132 -2.14 19.85 7.57
C THR A 132 -1.01 20.66 8.18
N ARG A 133 0.26 20.30 7.92
CA ARG A 133 1.42 21.07 8.42
C ARG A 133 1.53 22.46 7.80
N SER A 134 1.17 22.60 6.53
CA SER A 134 1.26 23.88 5.83
C SER A 134 0.10 24.84 6.15
N GLY A 135 -1.02 24.32 6.66
CA GLY A 135 -2.27 25.09 6.83
C GLY A 135 -2.92 25.51 5.51
N LYS A 136 -2.40 25.06 4.36
CA LYS A 136 -2.90 25.40 3.03
C LYS A 136 -3.98 24.42 2.58
N ARG A 137 -4.71 24.78 1.52
CA ARG A 137 -5.89 24.04 1.07
C ARG A 137 -5.66 23.13 -0.12
N ILE A 138 -4.66 23.42 -0.94
CA ILE A 138 -4.40 22.71 -2.19
C ILE A 138 -2.98 22.14 -2.15
N ILE A 139 -2.84 20.84 -2.38
CA ILE A 139 -1.54 20.19 -2.54
C ILE A 139 -1.23 20.05 -4.03
N VAL A 140 0.00 20.37 -4.41
CA VAL A 140 0.53 20.16 -5.75
C VAL A 140 1.78 19.30 -5.64
N ASP A 141 1.75 18.08 -6.20
CA ASP A 141 2.97 17.31 -6.41
C ASP A 141 3.50 17.53 -7.82
N LYS A 142 4.75 17.99 -7.90
CA LYS A 142 5.53 18.02 -9.14
C LYS A 142 6.67 17.04 -8.97
N THR A 143 6.53 15.87 -9.59
CA THR A 143 7.54 14.83 -9.68
C THR A 143 7.60 14.37 -11.14
N SER A 144 8.70 14.61 -11.85
CA SER A 144 8.76 14.40 -13.32
C SER A 144 8.37 12.97 -13.74
N PRO A 145 8.80 11.91 -13.00
CA PRO A 145 8.41 10.54 -13.32
C PRO A 145 6.92 10.17 -13.10
N ASN A 146 6.07 11.08 -12.60
CA ASN A 146 4.64 10.81 -12.44
C ASN A 146 3.91 10.57 -13.77
N THR A 147 4.44 11.10 -14.87
CA THR A 147 3.97 10.81 -16.23
C THR A 147 3.91 9.30 -16.52
N LEU A 148 4.77 8.50 -15.90
CA LEU A 148 4.85 7.05 -16.09
C LEU A 148 3.85 6.26 -15.24
N VAL A 149 3.24 6.88 -14.23
CA VAL A 149 2.33 6.21 -13.28
C VAL A 149 0.97 6.91 -13.21
N TRP A 150 0.63 7.72 -14.20
CA TRP A 150 -0.66 8.38 -14.32
C TRP A 150 -1.86 7.46 -13.99
N PRO A 151 -2.00 6.26 -14.59
CA PRO A 151 -3.16 5.41 -14.32
C PRO A 151 -3.28 5.02 -12.85
N ARG A 152 -2.15 4.80 -12.18
CA ARG A 152 -2.08 4.47 -10.77
C ARG A 152 -2.43 5.66 -9.88
N LEU A 153 -1.99 6.87 -10.24
CA LEU A 153 -2.39 8.11 -9.56
C LEU A 153 -3.90 8.35 -9.69
N HIS A 154 -4.47 8.12 -10.88
CA HIS A 154 -5.91 8.28 -11.11
C HIS A 154 -6.74 7.24 -10.36
N ARG A 155 -6.28 5.98 -10.25
CA ARG A 155 -6.90 4.98 -9.37
C ARG A 155 -6.88 5.44 -7.90
N CYS A 156 -5.76 6.00 -7.46
CA CYS A 156 -5.60 6.46 -6.08
C CYS A 156 -6.46 7.69 -5.75
N TRP A 157 -6.58 8.65 -6.67
CA TRP A 157 -7.41 9.86 -6.53
C TRP A 157 -8.19 10.14 -7.83
N PRO A 158 -9.41 9.62 -7.97
CA PRO A 158 -10.22 9.83 -9.18
C PRO A 158 -10.56 11.31 -9.44
N SER A 159 -10.66 12.11 -8.37
CA SER A 159 -10.93 13.55 -8.44
C SER A 159 -9.67 14.40 -8.61
N ALA A 160 -8.48 13.80 -8.81
CA ALA A 160 -7.24 14.54 -8.98
C ALA A 160 -7.26 15.43 -10.22
N ARG A 161 -6.56 16.57 -10.12
CA ARG A 161 -6.41 17.51 -11.24
C ARG A 161 -5.00 17.44 -11.77
N TYR A 162 -4.88 17.53 -13.08
CA TYR A 162 -3.61 17.36 -13.75
C TYR A 162 -3.28 18.55 -14.61
N ARG A 163 -2.03 18.98 -14.55
CA ARG A 163 -1.50 20.12 -15.31
C ARG A 163 -0.31 19.64 -16.11
N THR A 164 -0.44 19.67 -17.42
CA THR A 164 0.63 19.29 -18.34
C THR A 164 1.48 20.51 -18.66
N LEU A 165 2.80 20.34 -18.65
CA LEU A 165 3.75 21.32 -19.14
C LEU A 165 4.57 20.67 -20.26
N ALA A 166 4.38 21.17 -21.48
CA ALA A 166 5.11 20.77 -22.68
C ALA A 166 5.86 21.99 -23.22
N HIS A 167 7.04 21.74 -23.79
CA HIS A 167 7.81 22.71 -24.58
C HIS A 167 7.51 22.49 -26.05
#